data_AF-A0A1Q9NC86-F1
#
_entry.id   AF-A0A1Q9NC86-F1
#
_cell.length_a   1.000
_cell.length_b   1.000
_cell.length_c   1.000
_cell.angle_alpha   90.00
_cell.angle_beta   90.00
_cell.angle_gamma   90.00
#
_symmetry.space_group_name_H-M   'P 1'
#
loop_
_entity.id
_entity.type
_entity.pdbx_description
1 polymer ?
#
loop_
_entity_poly.entity_id
_entity_poly.type
_entity_poly.pdbx_seq_one_letter_code
_entity_poly.pdbx_strand_id
1 'polypeptide(L)'
;MKIEVDFISEMHTCKSLKWDVVHPSSKIMSDLQFDEIKSKYSDSSWKNNIVTPFDNENLGSWLLRQSWRFELTIKELLFFENNYWTQRSINPSISKINDLILSKLEIFPMHVNLGRIFQLRGIDFDLKKLQVNISKWIDITLKKMEYKRTLKEYFNFNLKYCSICWKSDNERYFRKEWRYPFVQMRLTHGTKLIDRCPNCNNLLFDNLANLEIKDLVNCQYCDNKIINDEDTLNHENSIAQKGIFDNIVNNKVSFFSSNSVFGIPFDEISDDFMNILITKVSISSIWGIEIAKYVTLKFNQENKRKPNVRDIGMEKIRYGTKTNNWRDNGVKTWNDLLELVFGETNLSQGIYTGKNGLDNAINEFKEYYEINKKYPTSRDMPSISTSCMNGYWKQFGIESWNDLLLKVFDDTNIEKGIYHGLEGFKKSKVKLVEYYEKTGKIPSSTIKELSSIVSVIKRGIYSKYGIDKWNDMLELLFRTTNHVVQKYVGLDGLRLAKHEINNYYSINNKIPTSRNKGMRSIVFAAQSGRYWVDFEINSWNELLISIFGLDKVKSRIKRRRK
;
A
#
# COMPACT_ATOMS: atom_id res chain seq x y z
N MET A 1 43.70 1.54 36.82
CA MET A 1 44.94 0.80 36.52
C MET A 1 45.54 1.43 35.27
N LYS A 2 46.59 2.23 35.46
CA LYS A 2 47.50 2.69 34.41
C LYS A 2 48.42 1.53 34.01
N ILE A 3 48.84 1.49 32.75
CA ILE A 3 50.24 1.42 32.32
C ILE A 3 50.26 1.83 30.83
N GLU A 4 51.00 2.91 30.55
CA GLU A 4 51.49 3.42 29.26
C GLU A 4 52.77 2.69 28.85
N VAL A 5 53.42 3.19 27.77
CA VAL A 5 54.84 3.06 27.30
C VAL A 5 54.92 2.29 25.98
N ASP A 6 55.50 2.72 24.84
CA ASP A 6 56.11 3.95 24.27
C ASP A 6 56.20 3.67 22.74
N PHE A 7 55.89 4.54 21.75
CA PHE A 7 56.52 5.75 21.20
C PHE A 7 57.85 5.61 20.40
N ILE A 8 57.74 5.89 19.07
CA ILE A 8 58.66 6.52 18.08
C ILE A 8 59.92 5.81 17.53
N SER A 9 59.94 5.67 16.19
CA SER A 9 60.86 6.33 15.22
C SER A 9 60.27 6.13 13.79
N GLU A 10 60.39 6.96 12.76
CA GLU A 10 61.08 8.22 12.48
C GLU A 10 60.51 8.72 11.12
N MET A 11 60.24 10.02 11.00
CA MET A 11 59.84 10.68 9.76
C MET A 11 60.89 11.75 9.45
N HIS A 12 61.60 11.64 8.32
CA HIS A 12 62.37 12.68 7.58
C HIS A 12 63.10 11.90 6.46
N THR A 13 63.04 12.17 5.15
CA THR A 13 63.18 13.41 4.38
C THR A 13 62.69 13.15 2.96
N CYS A 14 61.81 14.01 2.43
CA CYS A 14 61.37 13.98 1.04
C CYS A 14 62.15 15.02 0.24
N LYS A 15 63.11 14.61 -0.60
CA LYS A 15 63.65 15.40 -1.72
C LYS A 15 64.04 14.48 -2.88
N SER A 16 63.43 14.79 -4.03
CA SER A 16 63.74 14.43 -5.42
C SER A 16 63.95 12.96 -5.79
N LEU A 17 63.01 12.39 -6.56
CA LEU A 17 63.33 11.55 -7.73
C LEU A 17 62.11 11.46 -8.65
N LYS A 18 62.41 11.40 -9.95
CA LYS A 18 61.54 11.57 -11.11
C LYS A 18 60.40 10.56 -11.15
N TRP A 19 59.22 11.01 -11.59
CA TRP A 19 58.16 10.10 -12.00
C TRP A 19 58.45 9.60 -13.42
N ASP A 20 59.04 8.41 -13.51
CA ASP A 20 59.00 7.62 -14.73
C ASP A 20 57.56 7.08 -14.91
N VAL A 21 56.97 7.42 -16.04
CA VAL A 21 55.67 6.90 -16.48
C VAL A 21 55.86 5.42 -16.80
N VAL A 22 55.46 4.55 -15.88
CA VAL A 22 55.35 3.11 -16.14
C VAL A 22 54.17 2.88 -17.08
N HIS A 23 54.46 2.67 -18.36
CA HIS A 23 53.53 2.10 -19.33
C HIS A 23 53.17 0.67 -18.90
N PRO A 24 51.88 0.28 -18.85
CA PRO A 24 51.50 -1.11 -18.65
C PRO A 24 51.99 -1.94 -19.84
N SER A 25 52.76 -2.99 -19.55
CA SER A 25 53.29 -3.96 -20.49
C SER A 25 52.18 -4.57 -21.36
N SER A 26 52.04 -4.09 -22.60
CA SER A 26 51.39 -4.86 -23.67
C SER A 26 52.33 -6.00 -24.06
N LYS A 27 51.89 -7.24 -23.89
CA LYS A 27 52.57 -8.42 -24.42
C LYS A 27 52.59 -8.26 -25.96
N ILE A 28 53.74 -7.88 -26.51
CA ILE A 28 53.94 -7.80 -27.95
C ILE A 28 53.87 -9.22 -28.49
N MET A 29 52.91 -9.48 -29.38
CA MET A 29 52.78 -10.72 -30.13
C MET A 29 54.10 -10.96 -30.88
N SER A 30 54.72 -12.14 -30.73
CA SER A 30 56.03 -12.37 -31.34
C SER A 30 55.92 -12.41 -32.87
N ASP A 31 56.96 -11.95 -33.57
CA ASP A 31 57.00 -11.94 -35.05
C ASP A 31 56.75 -13.33 -35.67
N LEU A 32 57.06 -14.41 -34.93
CA LEU A 32 56.75 -15.80 -35.30
C LEU A 32 55.25 -16.12 -35.33
N GLN A 33 54.47 -15.66 -34.34
CA GLN A 33 53.00 -15.81 -34.36
C GLN A 33 52.37 -14.97 -35.48
N PHE A 34 53.02 -13.88 -35.85
CA PHE A 34 52.56 -12.96 -36.87
C PHE A 34 52.65 -13.54 -38.29
N ASP A 35 53.77 -14.17 -38.63
CA ASP A 35 53.93 -14.84 -39.93
C ASP A 35 53.06 -16.10 -40.08
N GLU A 36 52.80 -16.80 -38.97
CA GLU A 36 51.91 -17.96 -38.93
C GLU A 36 50.46 -17.57 -39.25
N ILE A 37 49.93 -16.51 -38.60
CA ILE A 37 48.60 -15.94 -38.89
C ILE A 37 48.55 -15.42 -40.33
N LYS A 38 49.59 -14.71 -40.79
CA LYS A 38 49.64 -14.18 -42.15
C LYS A 38 49.60 -15.30 -43.20
N SER A 39 50.32 -16.40 -43.00
CA SER A 39 50.24 -17.56 -43.90
C SER A 39 48.85 -18.21 -43.89
N LYS A 40 48.22 -18.32 -42.71
CA LYS A 40 46.90 -18.95 -42.49
C LYS A 40 45.74 -18.19 -43.16
N TYR A 41 45.89 -16.87 -43.40
CA TYR A 41 44.83 -16.00 -43.94
C TYR A 41 45.21 -15.21 -45.21
N SER A 42 46.37 -15.49 -45.82
CA SER A 42 46.84 -14.81 -47.04
C SER A 42 46.04 -15.17 -48.31
N ASP A 43 45.30 -16.27 -48.29
CA ASP A 43 44.50 -16.71 -49.42
C ASP A 43 43.03 -16.24 -49.29
N SER A 44 42.34 -16.11 -50.42
CA SER A 44 40.93 -15.63 -50.51
C SER A 44 39.92 -16.46 -49.70
N SER A 45 40.36 -17.57 -49.11
CA SER A 45 39.65 -18.50 -48.23
C SER A 45 39.19 -17.88 -46.91
N TRP A 46 39.73 -16.73 -46.47
CA TRP A 46 39.27 -16.06 -45.24
C TRP A 46 37.78 -15.68 -45.29
N LYS A 47 37.23 -15.43 -46.49
CA LYS A 47 35.79 -15.19 -46.68
C LYS A 47 34.94 -16.38 -46.27
N ASN A 48 35.45 -17.60 -46.47
CA ASN A 48 34.82 -18.84 -46.04
C ASN A 48 34.95 -19.05 -44.52
N ASN A 49 35.75 -18.23 -43.84
CA ASN A 49 35.94 -18.26 -42.40
C ASN A 49 35.08 -17.20 -41.67
N ILE A 50 34.34 -16.35 -42.39
CA ILE A 50 33.41 -15.42 -41.73
C ILE A 50 32.19 -16.20 -41.25
N VAL A 51 31.88 -16.05 -39.97
CA VAL A 51 30.73 -16.70 -39.37
C VAL A 51 29.45 -15.91 -39.66
N THR A 52 28.41 -16.54 -40.21
CA THR A 52 27.12 -15.87 -40.41
C THR A 52 26.37 -15.73 -39.08
N PRO A 53 25.80 -14.55 -38.75
CA PRO A 53 24.99 -14.41 -37.54
C PRO A 53 23.71 -15.26 -37.63
N PHE A 54 23.29 -15.89 -36.53
CA PHE A 54 21.98 -16.56 -36.50
C PHE A 54 20.83 -15.55 -36.38
N ASP A 55 19.64 -15.94 -36.84
CA ASP A 55 18.45 -15.08 -36.81
C ASP A 55 18.08 -14.55 -35.41
N ASN A 56 18.29 -15.37 -34.39
CA ASN A 56 18.06 -15.02 -32.99
C ASN A 56 19.36 -14.76 -32.21
N GLU A 57 20.49 -14.50 -32.88
CA GLU A 57 21.78 -14.20 -32.24
C GLU A 57 21.96 -12.70 -31.99
N ASN A 58 22.48 -12.30 -30.83
CA ASN A 58 22.79 -10.89 -30.57
C ASN A 58 24.18 -10.48 -31.10
N LEU A 59 24.42 -9.17 -31.29
CA LEU A 59 25.67 -8.69 -31.87
C LEU A 59 26.91 -9.10 -31.06
N GLY A 60 26.83 -9.02 -29.73
CA GLY A 60 27.95 -9.39 -28.85
C GLY A 60 28.30 -10.88 -28.97
N SER A 61 27.29 -11.74 -29.10
CA SER A 61 27.46 -13.16 -29.37
C SER A 61 28.09 -13.43 -30.72
N TRP A 62 27.63 -12.74 -31.76
CA TRP A 62 28.19 -12.90 -33.10
C TRP A 62 29.65 -12.46 -33.14
N LEU A 63 29.97 -11.31 -32.55
CA LEU A 63 31.36 -10.82 -32.44
C LEU A 63 32.24 -11.78 -31.64
N LEU A 64 31.70 -12.42 -30.60
CA LEU A 64 32.39 -13.44 -29.84
C LEU A 64 32.70 -14.68 -30.70
N ARG A 65 31.74 -15.15 -31.49
CA ARG A 65 31.97 -16.26 -32.44
C ARG A 65 32.98 -15.90 -33.52
N GLN A 66 32.93 -14.67 -34.03
CA GLN A 66 33.93 -14.18 -34.98
C GLN A 66 35.30 -14.15 -34.34
N SER A 67 35.43 -13.60 -33.13
CA SER A 67 36.72 -13.52 -32.46
C SER A 67 37.29 -14.92 -32.24
N TRP A 68 36.47 -15.89 -31.82
CA TRP A 68 36.88 -17.29 -31.71
C TRP A 68 37.35 -17.91 -33.02
N ARG A 69 36.64 -17.64 -34.12
CA ARG A 69 37.00 -18.16 -35.44
C ARG A 69 38.36 -17.66 -35.93
N PHE A 70 38.78 -16.48 -35.46
CA PHE A 70 40.08 -15.89 -35.76
C PHE A 70 41.10 -16.03 -34.62
N GLU A 71 40.78 -16.79 -33.56
CA GLU A 71 41.64 -16.96 -32.37
C GLU A 71 42.00 -15.61 -31.71
N LEU A 72 41.07 -14.65 -31.76
CA LEU A 72 41.17 -13.31 -31.17
C LEU A 72 40.19 -13.17 -30.00
N THR A 73 40.48 -12.24 -29.11
CA THR A 73 39.50 -11.67 -28.19
C THR A 73 38.58 -10.69 -28.92
N ILE A 74 37.38 -10.41 -28.40
CA ILE A 74 36.49 -9.37 -28.94
C ILE A 74 37.23 -8.02 -28.94
N LYS A 75 38.04 -7.76 -27.91
CA LYS A 75 38.83 -6.52 -27.82
C LYS A 75 39.83 -6.40 -28.97
N GLU A 76 40.54 -7.47 -29.30
CA GLU A 76 41.49 -7.50 -30.41
C GLU A 76 40.78 -7.39 -31.76
N LEU A 77 39.63 -8.06 -31.92
CA LEU A 77 38.78 -7.94 -33.10
C LEU A 77 38.29 -6.50 -33.31
N LEU A 78 38.06 -5.74 -32.22
CA LEU A 78 37.51 -4.38 -32.23
C LEU A 78 38.53 -3.26 -31.97
N PHE A 79 39.84 -3.54 -31.93
CA PHE A 79 40.89 -2.68 -31.33
C PHE A 79 41.14 -1.29 -31.97
N PHE A 80 40.24 -0.74 -32.78
CA PHE A 80 40.46 0.52 -33.50
C PHE A 80 39.58 1.72 -33.14
N GLU A 81 38.73 1.61 -32.11
CA GLU A 81 38.06 2.78 -31.54
C GLU A 81 38.38 2.91 -30.03
N ASN A 82 39.43 3.68 -29.74
CA ASN A 82 39.83 4.20 -28.41
C ASN A 82 38.81 3.95 -27.28
N ASN A 83 39.13 3.09 -26.31
CA ASN A 83 38.52 3.04 -24.97
C ASN A 83 36.97 2.89 -24.85
N TYR A 84 36.22 2.70 -25.94
CA TYR A 84 34.74 2.69 -25.87
C TYR A 84 34.17 1.35 -25.40
N TRP A 85 34.77 0.23 -25.81
CA TRP A 85 34.27 -1.12 -25.48
C TRP A 85 34.72 -1.64 -24.12
N THR A 86 35.90 -1.24 -23.63
CA THR A 86 36.43 -1.66 -22.32
C THR A 86 35.60 -1.16 -21.13
N GLN A 87 34.55 -0.37 -21.36
CA GLN A 87 33.68 0.12 -20.28
C GLN A 87 32.19 -0.23 -20.40
N ARG A 88 31.66 -0.74 -21.53
CA ARG A 88 30.22 -1.05 -21.66
C ARG A 88 29.91 -2.11 -22.73
N SER A 89 29.19 -3.14 -22.33
CA SER A 89 28.37 -3.97 -23.21
C SER A 89 27.31 -3.09 -23.87
N ILE A 90 27.29 -2.98 -25.20
CA ILE A 90 26.23 -2.32 -25.97
C ILE A 90 25.67 -3.37 -26.92
N ASN A 91 24.35 -3.52 -26.98
CA ASN A 91 23.67 -4.42 -27.91
C ASN A 91 22.66 -3.62 -28.74
N PRO A 92 22.95 -3.25 -29.99
CA PRO A 92 21.97 -2.62 -30.87
C PRO A 92 20.96 -3.68 -31.37
N SER A 93 19.68 -3.30 -31.48
CA SER A 93 18.63 -4.22 -31.91
C SER A 93 18.73 -4.52 -33.42
N ILE A 94 18.64 -5.80 -33.78
CA ILE A 94 18.97 -6.28 -35.13
C ILE A 94 17.90 -5.97 -36.19
N SER A 95 16.68 -5.54 -35.82
CA SER A 95 15.61 -5.31 -36.81
C SER A 95 15.87 -4.11 -37.74
N LYS A 96 16.58 -3.07 -37.30
CA LYS A 96 17.08 -1.99 -38.19
C LYS A 96 18.40 -2.35 -38.90
N ILE A 97 18.99 -3.48 -38.51
CA ILE A 97 20.34 -3.90 -38.90
C ILE A 97 20.26 -4.86 -40.09
N ASN A 98 19.27 -5.76 -40.20
CA ASN A 98 19.22 -6.70 -41.32
C ASN A 98 19.01 -6.04 -42.69
N ASP A 99 18.14 -5.03 -42.79
CA ASP A 99 17.91 -4.31 -44.05
C ASP A 99 19.10 -3.42 -44.46
N LEU A 100 19.96 -3.04 -43.51
CA LEU A 100 21.14 -2.20 -43.73
C LEU A 100 22.47 -2.98 -43.83
N ILE A 101 22.61 -4.13 -43.16
CA ILE A 101 23.84 -4.93 -43.14
C ILE A 101 24.09 -5.59 -44.49
N LEU A 102 23.04 -6.09 -45.16
CA LEU A 102 23.19 -6.76 -46.44
C LEU A 102 23.18 -5.80 -47.63
N SER A 103 22.58 -4.60 -47.49
CA SER A 103 22.41 -3.65 -48.61
C SER A 103 23.28 -2.39 -48.54
N LYS A 104 23.81 -2.00 -47.37
CA LYS A 104 24.50 -0.71 -47.15
C LYS A 104 25.71 -0.78 -46.22
N LEU A 105 26.54 -1.81 -46.36
CA LEU A 105 27.96 -1.68 -46.01
C LEU A 105 28.63 -0.71 -47.00
N GLU A 106 28.34 0.58 -46.89
CA GLU A 106 29.16 1.64 -47.48
C GLU A 106 30.32 1.93 -46.53
N ILE A 107 31.47 1.38 -46.89
CA ILE A 107 32.72 1.56 -46.16
C ILE A 107 33.44 2.81 -46.70
N PHE A 108 33.91 3.65 -45.78
CA PHE A 108 34.63 4.89 -46.06
C PHE A 108 36.06 4.87 -45.47
N PRO A 109 36.98 5.73 -45.94
CA PRO A 109 38.42 5.50 -45.85
C PRO A 109 38.96 5.57 -44.41
N MET A 110 39.80 4.59 -44.08
CA MET A 110 40.57 4.52 -42.84
C MET A 110 41.50 5.71 -42.66
N HIS A 111 41.68 6.14 -41.41
CA HIS A 111 42.77 7.04 -41.05
C HIS A 111 44.15 6.38 -41.30
N VAL A 112 45.07 7.22 -41.75
CA VAL A 112 46.38 6.96 -42.39
C VAL A 112 47.32 5.94 -41.70
N ASN A 113 47.14 5.63 -40.41
CA ASN A 113 48.12 4.85 -39.66
C ASN A 113 47.95 3.32 -39.74
N LEU A 114 46.75 2.79 -39.94
CA LEU A 114 46.52 1.34 -40.07
C LEU A 114 46.73 0.83 -41.50
N GLY A 115 46.37 1.65 -42.50
CA GLY A 115 46.69 1.36 -43.90
C GLY A 115 48.19 1.21 -44.09
N ARG A 116 48.97 2.02 -43.36
CA ARG A 116 50.42 1.91 -43.26
C ARG A 116 50.87 0.62 -42.56
N ILE A 117 50.22 0.17 -41.48
CA ILE A 117 50.55 -1.11 -40.81
C ILE A 117 50.26 -2.31 -41.73
N PHE A 118 49.14 -2.33 -42.46
CA PHE A 118 48.83 -3.43 -43.39
C PHE A 118 49.67 -3.39 -44.68
N GLN A 119 50.01 -2.21 -45.19
CA GLN A 119 50.99 -2.06 -46.28
C GLN A 119 52.40 -2.49 -45.85
N LEU A 120 52.85 -2.10 -44.66
CA LEU A 120 54.12 -2.57 -44.08
C LEU A 120 54.11 -4.08 -43.81
N ARG A 121 52.93 -4.70 -43.71
CA ARG A 121 52.71 -6.13 -43.56
C ARG A 121 52.48 -6.86 -44.89
N GLY A 122 52.66 -6.20 -46.04
CA GLY A 122 52.62 -6.81 -47.38
C GLY A 122 51.23 -7.30 -47.82
N ILE A 123 50.17 -6.79 -47.20
CA ILE A 123 48.79 -7.12 -47.55
C ILE A 123 48.31 -6.03 -48.51
N ASP A 124 48.53 -6.24 -49.80
CA ASP A 124 48.11 -5.32 -50.87
C ASP A 124 46.65 -5.64 -51.25
N PHE A 125 45.73 -5.10 -50.45
CA PHE A 125 44.30 -5.31 -50.61
C PHE A 125 43.63 -3.93 -50.73
N ASP A 126 42.56 -3.81 -51.52
CA ASP A 126 41.73 -2.60 -51.58
C ASP A 126 40.90 -2.48 -50.29
N LEU A 127 41.62 -2.18 -49.19
CA LEU A 127 41.18 -2.13 -47.80
C LEU A 127 40.27 -0.93 -47.49
N LYS A 128 39.81 -0.21 -48.52
CA LYS A 128 38.73 0.79 -48.44
C LYS A 128 37.39 0.21 -47.95
N LYS A 129 37.34 -1.10 -47.65
CA LYS A 129 36.11 -1.89 -47.48
C LYS A 129 35.91 -2.58 -46.12
N LEU A 130 36.74 -2.35 -45.10
CA LEU A 130 36.56 -2.97 -43.78
C LEU A 130 36.65 -1.98 -42.62
N GLN A 131 35.55 -1.30 -42.29
CA GLN A 131 35.23 -0.79 -40.95
C GLN A 131 33.72 -0.79 -40.72
N VAL A 132 33.31 -1.17 -39.51
CA VAL A 132 31.92 -1.09 -39.04
C VAL A 132 31.76 0.24 -38.28
N ASN A 133 31.22 1.27 -38.92
CA ASN A 133 30.95 2.54 -38.26
C ASN A 133 29.70 2.45 -37.38
N ILE A 134 29.90 2.12 -36.10
CA ILE A 134 28.84 2.02 -35.10
C ILE A 134 28.30 3.39 -34.63
N SER A 135 28.94 4.51 -34.98
CA SER A 135 28.52 5.86 -34.57
C SER A 135 27.22 6.30 -35.24
N LYS A 136 26.83 5.65 -36.34
CA LYS A 136 25.50 5.82 -36.98
C LYS A 136 24.39 5.04 -36.26
N TRP A 137 24.75 4.12 -35.36
CA TRP A 137 23.83 3.21 -34.67
C TRP A 137 23.60 3.59 -33.21
N ILE A 138 24.33 4.58 -32.71
CA ILE A 138 24.30 5.08 -31.34
C ILE A 138 24.23 6.60 -31.40
N ASP A 139 23.10 7.19 -30.97
CA ASP A 139 22.99 8.64 -30.84
C ASP A 139 23.85 9.11 -29.66
N ILE A 140 25.03 9.61 -30.02
CA ILE A 140 26.07 10.13 -29.10
C ILE A 140 25.71 11.47 -28.45
N THR A 141 24.59 12.12 -28.85
CA THR A 141 24.19 13.45 -28.34
C THR A 141 23.21 13.40 -27.15
N LEU A 142 22.59 12.26 -26.87
CA LEU A 142 21.70 12.08 -25.72
C LEU A 142 22.50 12.02 -24.40
N LYS A 143 22.03 12.77 -23.37
CA LYS A 143 22.73 13.07 -22.12
C LYS A 143 23.54 11.88 -21.56
N LYS A 144 24.86 12.02 -21.69
CA LYS A 144 25.89 11.01 -21.50
C LYS A 144 26.00 10.37 -20.11
N MET A 145 25.28 10.80 -19.07
CA MET A 145 25.41 10.24 -17.70
C MET A 145 24.20 9.44 -17.25
N GLU A 146 23.00 9.88 -17.57
CA GLU A 146 21.75 9.19 -17.21
C GLU A 146 21.63 7.88 -17.99
N TYR A 147 21.87 7.94 -19.30
CA TYR A 147 21.95 6.76 -20.15
C TYR A 147 23.08 5.81 -19.73
N LYS A 148 24.23 6.32 -19.24
CA LYS A 148 25.32 5.45 -18.77
C LYS A 148 24.94 4.62 -17.56
N ARG A 149 24.16 5.18 -16.64
CA ARG A 149 23.71 4.48 -15.44
C ARG A 149 22.61 3.47 -15.81
N THR A 150 21.59 3.92 -16.54
CA THR A 150 20.49 3.06 -16.99
C THR A 150 20.96 1.96 -17.93
N LEU A 151 21.88 2.25 -18.85
CA LEU A 151 22.51 1.23 -19.69
C LEU A 151 23.48 0.34 -18.92
N LYS A 152 24.24 0.86 -17.94
CA LYS A 152 25.07 -0.01 -17.10
C LYS A 152 24.20 -0.95 -16.29
N GLU A 153 23.05 -0.51 -15.78
CA GLU A 153 22.06 -1.35 -15.10
C GLU A 153 21.36 -2.32 -16.08
N TYR A 154 21.03 -1.87 -17.30
CA TYR A 154 20.41 -2.68 -18.36
C TYR A 154 21.39 -3.65 -19.04
N PHE A 155 22.69 -3.37 -19.07
CA PHE A 155 23.71 -4.25 -19.63
C PHE A 155 24.46 -5.05 -18.57
N ASN A 156 24.32 -4.67 -17.29
CA ASN A 156 24.55 -5.54 -16.14
C ASN A 156 23.45 -6.61 -15.99
N PHE A 157 22.46 -6.68 -16.89
CA PHE A 157 21.81 -7.95 -17.15
C PHE A 157 22.87 -8.90 -17.67
N ASN A 158 23.38 -9.72 -16.75
CA ASN A 158 24.38 -10.73 -17.02
C ASN A 158 23.95 -11.56 -18.23
N LEU A 159 24.92 -11.96 -19.05
CA LEU A 159 24.63 -12.87 -20.13
C LEU A 159 24.16 -14.20 -19.54
N LYS A 160 22.88 -14.45 -19.68
CA LYS A 160 22.29 -15.72 -19.31
C LYS A 160 22.45 -16.69 -20.47
N TYR A 161 22.62 -17.97 -20.16
CA TYR A 161 22.61 -19.04 -21.14
C TYR A 161 21.85 -20.25 -20.62
N CYS A 162 21.44 -21.12 -21.54
CA CYS A 162 20.89 -22.43 -21.23
C CYS A 162 22.01 -23.47 -21.34
N SER A 163 22.34 -24.15 -20.26
CA SER A 163 23.35 -25.21 -20.18
C SER A 163 23.10 -26.35 -21.16
N ILE A 164 21.85 -26.77 -21.35
CA ILE A 164 21.49 -27.79 -22.34
C ILE A 164 21.80 -27.31 -23.76
N CYS A 165 21.35 -26.11 -24.16
CA CYS A 165 21.70 -25.54 -25.45
C CYS A 165 23.23 -25.41 -25.61
N TRP A 166 23.91 -25.00 -24.55
CA TRP A 166 25.37 -24.86 -24.54
C TRP A 166 26.12 -26.17 -24.74
N LYS A 167 25.53 -27.29 -24.29
CA LYS A 167 26.06 -28.64 -24.45
C LYS A 167 25.78 -29.19 -25.84
N SER A 168 24.58 -28.95 -26.37
CA SER A 168 24.10 -29.52 -27.62
C SER A 168 24.45 -28.71 -28.87
N ASP A 169 24.67 -27.40 -28.74
CA ASP A 169 24.96 -26.53 -29.88
C ASP A 169 26.39 -26.79 -30.37
N ASN A 170 26.51 -27.20 -31.64
CA ASN A 170 27.81 -27.30 -32.32
C ASN A 170 28.54 -25.95 -32.38
N GLU A 171 27.78 -24.86 -32.38
CA GLU A 171 28.28 -23.49 -32.34
C GLU A 171 27.58 -22.73 -31.22
N ARG A 172 28.26 -22.52 -30.09
CA ARG A 172 27.69 -21.88 -28.89
C ARG A 172 27.46 -20.39 -29.15
N TYR A 173 26.27 -19.90 -28.79
CA TYR A 173 25.90 -18.49 -28.97
C TYR A 173 24.82 -18.02 -27.99
N PHE A 174 24.83 -16.73 -27.67
CA PHE A 174 23.80 -16.10 -26.83
C PHE A 174 22.61 -15.64 -27.67
N ARG A 175 21.45 -16.18 -27.32
CA ARG A 175 20.19 -15.89 -28.02
C ARG A 175 19.61 -14.54 -27.57
N LYS A 176 19.00 -13.78 -28.49
CA LYS A 176 18.35 -12.48 -28.25
C LYS A 176 17.29 -12.57 -27.16
N GLU A 177 16.50 -13.63 -27.20
CA GLU A 177 15.42 -13.91 -26.25
C GLU A 177 15.89 -14.02 -24.79
N TRP A 178 17.13 -14.45 -24.54
CA TRP A 178 17.67 -14.58 -23.17
C TRP A 178 17.99 -13.23 -22.52
N ARG A 179 17.96 -12.14 -23.30
CA ARG A 179 18.19 -10.77 -22.83
C ARG A 179 16.92 -10.13 -22.28
N TYR A 180 15.76 -10.70 -22.55
CA TYR A 180 14.52 -10.20 -21.97
C TYR A 180 14.53 -10.46 -20.46
N PRO A 181 14.35 -9.44 -19.60
CA PRO A 181 14.44 -9.61 -18.15
C PRO A 181 13.46 -10.66 -17.59
N PHE A 182 12.30 -10.81 -18.23
CA PHE A 182 11.26 -11.76 -17.87
C PHE A 182 11.52 -13.19 -18.37
N VAL A 183 12.46 -13.38 -19.30
CA VAL A 183 12.89 -14.72 -19.74
C VAL A 183 13.92 -15.23 -18.73
N GLN A 184 13.46 -16.15 -17.88
CA GLN A 184 14.29 -16.78 -16.86
C GLN A 184 14.63 -18.23 -17.20
N MET A 185 13.96 -18.80 -18.20
CA MET A 185 14.12 -20.17 -18.64
C MET A 185 14.18 -20.25 -20.16
N ARG A 186 14.81 -21.30 -20.68
CA ARG A 186 14.81 -21.58 -22.11
C ARG A 186 13.45 -22.13 -22.53
N LEU A 187 12.79 -21.44 -23.45
CA LEU A 187 11.43 -21.79 -23.90
C LEU A 187 11.28 -23.17 -24.54
N THR A 188 12.38 -23.76 -25.06
CA THR A 188 12.36 -25.09 -25.69
C THR A 188 12.58 -26.23 -24.72
N HIS A 189 13.45 -26.05 -23.72
CA HIS A 189 13.87 -27.13 -22.82
C HIS A 189 13.31 -26.98 -21.40
N GLY A 190 12.86 -25.79 -21.01
CA GLY A 190 12.44 -25.51 -19.64
C GLY A 190 13.60 -25.52 -18.63
N THR A 191 14.84 -25.35 -19.08
CA THR A 191 16.00 -25.20 -18.19
C THR A 191 16.11 -23.74 -17.75
N LYS A 192 16.42 -23.52 -16.47
CA LYS A 192 16.72 -22.19 -15.94
C LYS A 192 17.93 -21.60 -16.67
N LEU A 193 17.82 -20.33 -17.06
CA LEU A 193 18.95 -19.61 -17.62
C LEU A 193 19.89 -19.19 -16.50
N ILE A 194 21.18 -19.47 -16.65
CA ILE A 194 22.20 -19.27 -15.63
C ILE A 194 23.13 -18.15 -16.09
N ASP A 195 23.57 -17.31 -15.15
CA ASP A 195 24.53 -16.23 -15.37
C ASP A 195 25.71 -16.24 -14.37
N ARG A 196 25.65 -17.14 -13.39
CA ARG A 196 26.62 -17.33 -12.33
C ARG A 196 27.03 -18.78 -12.22
N CYS A 197 28.27 -19.03 -11.88
CA CYS A 197 28.75 -20.38 -11.64
C CYS A 197 27.94 -21.03 -10.50
N PRO A 198 27.36 -22.22 -10.69
CA PRO A 198 26.60 -22.89 -9.63
C PRO A 198 27.48 -23.26 -8.42
N ASN A 199 28.79 -23.38 -8.60
CA ASN A 199 29.72 -23.74 -7.53
C ASN A 199 30.27 -22.53 -6.75
N CYS A 200 30.78 -21.50 -7.44
CA CYS A 200 31.40 -20.34 -6.77
C CYS A 200 30.56 -19.05 -6.80
N ASN A 201 29.41 -19.07 -7.48
CA ASN A 201 28.48 -17.93 -7.62
C ASN A 201 29.06 -16.66 -8.30
N ASN A 202 30.29 -16.72 -8.81
CA ASN A 202 30.86 -15.64 -9.63
C ASN A 202 30.15 -15.56 -10.99
N LEU A 203 30.15 -14.36 -11.57
CA LEU A 203 29.59 -14.11 -12.90
C LEU A 203 30.41 -14.84 -13.96
N LEU A 204 29.74 -15.57 -14.85
CA LEU A 204 30.42 -16.38 -15.86
C LEU A 204 31.01 -15.55 -17.00
N PHE A 205 30.42 -14.39 -17.28
CA PHE A 205 30.79 -13.54 -18.43
C PHE A 205 30.89 -12.06 -18.05
N ASP A 206 31.56 -11.75 -16.93
CA ASP A 206 31.78 -10.37 -16.48
C ASP A 206 32.74 -9.58 -17.37
N ASN A 207 33.61 -10.26 -18.14
CA ASN A 207 34.51 -9.64 -19.09
C ASN A 207 34.51 -10.34 -20.45
N LEU A 208 33.42 -10.15 -21.20
CA LEU A 208 33.29 -10.61 -22.59
C LEU A 208 34.46 -10.22 -23.50
N ALA A 209 35.09 -9.09 -23.21
CA ALA A 209 36.16 -8.55 -24.04
C ALA A 209 37.40 -9.45 -24.04
N ASN A 210 37.57 -10.29 -23.02
CA ASN A 210 38.72 -11.17 -22.81
C ASN A 210 38.34 -12.67 -22.76
N LEU A 211 37.12 -13.03 -23.14
CA LEU A 211 36.61 -14.39 -22.96
C LEU A 211 37.27 -15.38 -23.94
N GLU A 212 37.95 -16.40 -23.42
CA GLU A 212 38.53 -17.48 -24.22
C GLU A 212 37.53 -18.63 -24.41
N ILE A 213 37.76 -19.48 -25.43
CA ILE A 213 36.88 -20.64 -25.73
C ILE A 213 36.80 -21.61 -24.55
N LYS A 214 37.89 -21.79 -23.80
CA LYS A 214 37.96 -22.69 -22.65
C LYS A 214 37.04 -22.27 -21.50
N ASP A 215 36.72 -20.98 -21.41
CA ASP A 215 35.88 -20.38 -20.35
C ASP A 215 34.38 -20.67 -20.56
N LEU A 216 34.03 -21.36 -21.65
CA LEU A 216 32.65 -21.75 -21.96
C LEU A 216 32.22 -23.07 -21.33
N VAL A 217 33.20 -23.90 -20.95
CA VAL A 217 32.96 -25.24 -20.40
C VAL A 217 33.19 -25.24 -18.91
N ASN A 218 34.19 -24.48 -18.44
CA ASN A 218 34.62 -24.39 -17.06
C ASN A 218 34.53 -22.95 -16.57
N CYS A 219 34.22 -22.78 -15.29
CA CYS A 219 34.20 -21.46 -14.67
C CYS A 219 35.61 -20.89 -14.59
N GLN A 220 35.86 -19.72 -15.18
CA GLN A 220 37.15 -19.01 -15.12
C GLN A 220 37.67 -18.75 -13.69
N TYR A 221 36.79 -18.84 -12.67
CA TYR A 221 37.12 -18.56 -11.27
C TYR A 221 37.40 -19.81 -10.43
N CYS A 222 36.82 -20.95 -10.76
CA CYS A 222 36.93 -22.16 -9.92
C CYS A 222 37.13 -23.44 -10.71
N ASP A 223 37.32 -23.35 -12.03
CA ASP A 223 37.54 -24.44 -13.00
C ASP A 223 36.49 -25.56 -13.05
N ASN A 224 35.48 -25.52 -12.19
CA ASN A 224 34.37 -26.46 -12.21
C ASN A 224 33.54 -26.30 -13.48
N LYS A 225 33.05 -27.44 -13.99
CA LYS A 225 32.17 -27.49 -15.16
C LYS A 225 30.94 -26.62 -14.91
N ILE A 226 30.64 -25.78 -15.88
CA ILE A 226 29.48 -24.89 -15.89
C ILE A 226 28.20 -25.65 -16.31
N ILE A 227 28.39 -26.76 -17.02
CA ILE A 227 27.33 -27.62 -17.53
C ILE A 227 27.16 -28.78 -16.54
N ASN A 228 26.04 -28.80 -15.81
CA ASN A 228 25.66 -29.94 -14.99
C ASN A 228 24.93 -30.97 -15.86
N ASP A 229 25.17 -32.26 -15.60
CA ASP A 229 24.48 -33.34 -16.31
C ASP A 229 23.04 -33.54 -15.78
N GLU A 230 22.68 -32.96 -14.64
CA GLU A 230 21.39 -33.08 -13.94
C GLU A 230 20.55 -31.79 -14.01
N ASP A 231 20.41 -31.20 -15.19
CA ASP A 231 19.53 -30.04 -15.34
C ASP A 231 18.06 -30.44 -15.17
N THR A 232 17.41 -29.86 -14.16
CA THR A 232 15.98 -30.04 -13.92
C THR A 232 15.17 -29.36 -15.01
N LEU A 233 14.42 -30.15 -15.78
CA LEU A 233 13.49 -29.65 -16.80
C LEU A 233 12.19 -29.20 -16.12
N ASN A 234 11.79 -27.96 -16.35
CA ASN A 234 10.51 -27.45 -15.87
C ASN A 234 9.65 -27.00 -17.06
N HIS A 235 9.00 -27.99 -17.67
CA HIS A 235 8.23 -27.83 -18.90
C HIS A 235 7.03 -26.90 -18.75
N GLU A 236 6.32 -26.95 -17.62
CA GLU A 236 5.14 -26.11 -17.37
C GLU A 236 5.48 -24.62 -17.36
N ASN A 237 6.54 -24.22 -16.64
CA ASN A 237 6.99 -22.83 -16.63
C ASN A 237 7.53 -22.38 -17.99
N SER A 238 8.11 -23.31 -18.76
CA SER A 238 8.56 -23.05 -20.13
C SER A 238 7.39 -22.73 -21.06
N ILE A 239 6.30 -23.51 -20.99
CA ILE A 239 5.08 -23.29 -21.77
C ILE A 239 4.46 -21.94 -21.41
N ALA A 240 4.37 -21.62 -20.13
CA ALA A 240 3.85 -20.33 -19.66
C ALA A 240 4.71 -19.14 -20.15
N GLN A 241 6.03 -19.20 -19.98
CA GLN A 241 6.95 -18.14 -20.48
C GLN A 241 6.90 -18.02 -22.01
N LYS A 242 6.69 -19.13 -22.72
CA LYS A 242 6.56 -19.10 -24.19
C LYS A 242 5.29 -18.40 -24.62
N GLY A 243 4.15 -18.66 -23.97
CA GLY A 243 2.91 -17.93 -24.22
C GLY A 243 3.07 -16.41 -24.04
N ILE A 244 3.77 -16.00 -22.97
CA ILE A 244 4.10 -14.58 -22.72
C ILE A 244 4.99 -14.02 -23.83
N PHE A 245 6.05 -14.74 -24.19
CA PHE A 245 6.98 -14.31 -25.23
C PHE A 245 6.30 -14.17 -26.60
N ASP A 246 5.51 -15.16 -27.00
CA ASP A 246 4.81 -15.18 -28.28
C ASP A 246 3.77 -14.05 -28.34
N ASN A 247 3.03 -13.79 -27.27
CA ASN A 247 2.10 -12.67 -27.20
C ASN A 247 2.80 -11.32 -27.31
N ILE A 248 3.94 -11.14 -26.66
CA ILE A 248 4.70 -9.87 -26.70
C ILE A 248 5.35 -9.66 -28.07
N VAL A 249 6.00 -10.69 -28.61
CA VAL A 249 6.83 -10.57 -29.81
C VAL A 249 6.00 -10.63 -31.10
N ASN A 250 4.97 -11.48 -31.16
CA ASN A 250 4.22 -11.71 -32.39
C ASN A 250 3.02 -10.76 -32.55
N ASN A 251 2.40 -10.29 -31.46
CA ASN A 251 1.24 -9.39 -31.54
C ASN A 251 1.60 -7.90 -31.71
N LYS A 252 2.87 -7.57 -32.00
CA LYS A 252 3.37 -6.20 -32.27
C LYS A 252 2.90 -5.15 -31.25
N VAL A 253 2.76 -5.52 -29.97
CA VAL A 253 2.41 -4.56 -28.92
C VAL A 253 3.57 -3.56 -28.82
N SER A 254 3.35 -2.32 -29.26
CA SER A 254 4.40 -1.31 -29.38
C SER A 254 4.74 -0.72 -28.00
N PHE A 255 5.94 -1.04 -27.52
CA PHE A 255 6.50 -0.52 -26.27
C PHE A 255 7.26 0.77 -26.49
N PHE A 256 6.62 1.95 -26.41
CA PHE A 256 7.33 3.17 -26.02
C PHE A 256 6.38 4.22 -25.43
N SER A 257 6.58 4.54 -24.15
CA SER A 257 6.78 5.93 -23.72
C SER A 257 7.64 5.97 -22.46
N SER A 258 8.19 7.14 -22.15
CA SER A 258 9.25 7.37 -21.15
C SER A 258 8.78 7.17 -19.71
N ASN A 259 9.57 6.41 -18.94
CA ASN A 259 9.41 6.00 -17.52
C ASN A 259 8.73 4.64 -17.26
N SER A 260 8.38 3.89 -18.31
CA SER A 260 7.67 2.61 -18.21
C SER A 260 8.45 1.45 -18.84
N VAL A 261 8.64 0.37 -18.09
CA VAL A 261 8.86 -0.97 -18.66
C VAL A 261 7.65 -1.79 -18.25
N PHE A 262 6.99 -2.42 -19.24
CA PHE A 262 5.81 -3.30 -19.12
C PHE A 262 4.43 -2.61 -19.16
N GLY A 263 3.89 -2.45 -20.37
CA GLY A 263 2.46 -2.29 -20.63
C GLY A 263 1.97 -3.49 -21.45
N ILE A 264 1.75 -4.63 -20.80
CA ILE A 264 0.71 -5.54 -21.27
C ILE A 264 -0.57 -4.94 -20.67
N PRO A 265 -1.65 -4.72 -21.45
CA PRO A 265 -2.95 -4.43 -20.87
C PRO A 265 -3.26 -5.55 -19.88
N PHE A 266 -3.34 -5.25 -18.59
CA PHE A 266 -3.46 -6.29 -17.54
C PHE A 266 -4.74 -7.13 -17.70
N ASP A 267 -5.71 -6.63 -18.44
CA ASP A 267 -6.92 -7.29 -18.91
C ASP A 267 -6.66 -8.43 -19.93
N GLU A 268 -5.49 -8.48 -20.55
CA GLU A 268 -5.06 -9.58 -21.45
C GLU A 268 -4.25 -10.66 -20.74
N ILE A 269 -3.93 -10.49 -19.45
CA ILE A 269 -3.17 -11.45 -18.67
C ILE A 269 -4.11 -12.52 -18.11
N SER A 270 -3.75 -13.80 -18.23
CA SER A 270 -4.55 -14.88 -17.68
C SER A 270 -4.69 -14.80 -16.15
N ASP A 271 -5.87 -15.17 -15.66
CA ASP A 271 -6.19 -15.17 -14.23
C ASP A 271 -5.18 -15.98 -13.40
N ASP A 272 -4.74 -17.13 -13.91
CA ASP A 272 -3.76 -18.00 -13.24
C ASP A 272 -2.42 -17.29 -13.04
N PHE A 273 -1.96 -16.52 -14.03
CA PHE A 273 -0.72 -15.78 -13.92
C PHE A 273 -0.84 -14.62 -12.94
N MET A 274 -1.98 -13.91 -12.94
CA MET A 274 -2.23 -12.86 -11.95
C MET A 274 -2.26 -13.40 -10.52
N ASN A 275 -2.80 -14.60 -10.31
CA ASN A 275 -2.77 -15.26 -9.00
C ASN A 275 -1.32 -15.57 -8.54
N ILE A 276 -0.45 -15.98 -9.46
CA ILE A 276 0.97 -16.19 -9.16
C ILE A 276 1.64 -14.85 -8.80
N LEU A 277 1.38 -13.78 -9.54
CA LEU A 277 1.94 -12.45 -9.24
C LEU A 277 1.47 -11.92 -7.88
N ILE A 278 0.17 -12.04 -7.57
CA ILE A 278 -0.42 -11.61 -6.28
C ILE A 278 0.20 -12.36 -5.08
N THR A 279 0.65 -13.60 -5.29
CA THR A 279 1.25 -14.43 -4.23
C THR A 279 2.76 -14.23 -4.09
N LYS A 280 3.48 -13.96 -5.19
CA LYS A 280 4.95 -13.93 -5.21
C LYS A 280 5.56 -12.53 -5.20
N VAL A 281 4.84 -11.52 -5.66
CA VAL A 281 5.36 -10.14 -5.76
C VAL A 281 5.03 -9.36 -4.50
N SER A 282 6.02 -8.63 -3.97
CA SER A 282 5.78 -7.72 -2.87
C SER A 282 4.85 -6.59 -3.31
N ILE A 283 3.71 -6.46 -2.61
CA ILE A 283 2.74 -5.39 -2.86
C ILE A 283 3.36 -4.00 -2.64
N SER A 284 4.48 -3.90 -1.91
CA SER A 284 5.15 -2.64 -1.63
C SER A 284 6.06 -2.14 -2.76
N SER A 285 6.11 -2.84 -3.90
CA SER A 285 6.89 -2.45 -5.09
C SER A 285 6.03 -1.70 -6.12
N ILE A 286 6.65 -1.16 -7.17
CA ILE A 286 5.93 -0.55 -8.31
C ILE A 286 4.97 -1.53 -9.00
N TRP A 287 5.35 -2.80 -9.05
CA TRP A 287 4.49 -3.90 -9.53
C TRP A 287 3.24 -4.10 -8.66
N GLY A 288 3.33 -3.74 -7.38
CA GLY A 288 2.17 -3.76 -6.48
C GLY A 288 1.06 -2.81 -6.92
N ILE A 289 1.39 -1.69 -7.57
CA ILE A 289 0.39 -0.74 -8.10
C ILE A 289 -0.32 -1.37 -9.30
N GLU A 290 0.40 -1.96 -10.25
CA GLU A 290 -0.21 -2.58 -11.43
C GLU A 290 -1.07 -3.81 -11.06
N ILE A 291 -0.58 -4.67 -10.14
CA ILE A 291 -1.37 -5.75 -9.57
C ILE A 291 -2.64 -5.20 -8.92
N ALA A 292 -2.53 -4.10 -8.18
CA ALA A 292 -3.68 -3.46 -7.58
C ALA A 292 -4.69 -3.00 -8.64
N LYS A 293 -4.27 -2.33 -9.71
CA LYS A 293 -5.17 -1.89 -10.80
C LYS A 293 -5.98 -3.07 -11.36
N TYR A 294 -5.31 -4.17 -11.70
CA TYR A 294 -5.96 -5.38 -12.20
C TYR A 294 -6.99 -5.94 -11.21
N VAL A 295 -6.59 -6.17 -9.95
CA VAL A 295 -7.49 -6.74 -8.93
C VAL A 295 -8.70 -5.83 -8.71
N THR A 296 -8.50 -4.51 -8.78
CA THR A 296 -9.55 -3.50 -8.64
C THR A 296 -10.54 -3.52 -9.82
N LEU A 297 -10.03 -3.65 -11.05
CA LEU A 297 -10.84 -3.76 -12.27
C LEU A 297 -11.63 -5.07 -12.29
N LYS A 298 -10.99 -6.20 -12.00
CA LYS A 298 -11.62 -7.52 -11.93
C LYS A 298 -12.76 -7.53 -10.90
N PHE A 299 -12.51 -6.99 -9.71
CA PHE A 299 -13.54 -6.83 -8.69
C PHE A 299 -14.74 -6.03 -9.22
N ASN A 300 -14.50 -4.92 -9.93
CA ASN A 300 -15.57 -4.10 -10.50
C ASN A 300 -16.35 -4.84 -11.60
N GLN A 301 -15.67 -5.63 -12.44
CA GLN A 301 -16.33 -6.44 -13.47
C GLN A 301 -17.25 -7.51 -12.86
N GLU A 302 -16.79 -8.19 -11.80
CA GLU A 302 -17.51 -9.26 -11.11
C GLU A 302 -18.68 -8.73 -10.26
N ASN A 303 -18.47 -7.63 -9.54
CA ASN A 303 -19.42 -7.12 -8.54
C ASN A 303 -20.25 -5.94 -9.04
N LYS A 304 -19.98 -5.44 -10.26
CA LYS A 304 -20.60 -4.25 -10.86
C LYS A 304 -20.53 -3.00 -9.97
N ARG A 305 -19.50 -2.90 -9.13
CA ARG A 305 -19.21 -1.74 -8.27
C ARG A 305 -17.71 -1.61 -7.99
N LYS A 306 -17.25 -0.38 -7.72
CA LYS A 306 -15.86 -0.14 -7.28
C LYS A 306 -15.59 -0.82 -5.92
N PRO A 307 -14.39 -1.36 -5.69
CA PRO A 307 -14.03 -1.94 -4.40
C PRO A 307 -13.84 -0.86 -3.32
N ASN A 308 -14.40 -1.13 -2.15
CA ASN A 308 -14.10 -0.47 -0.89
C ASN A 308 -12.79 -1.02 -0.32
N VAL A 309 -12.07 -0.19 0.43
CA VAL A 309 -10.84 -0.57 1.15
C VAL A 309 -11.03 -1.74 2.13
N ARG A 310 -12.27 -2.09 2.48
CA ARG A 310 -12.63 -3.20 3.38
C ARG A 310 -13.20 -4.44 2.68
N ASP A 311 -13.34 -4.42 1.36
CA ASP A 311 -13.82 -5.60 0.64
C ASP A 311 -12.81 -6.75 0.75
N ILE A 312 -13.34 -7.98 0.76
CA ILE A 312 -12.53 -9.21 0.83
C ILE A 312 -11.61 -9.26 -0.39
N GLY A 313 -10.32 -9.54 -0.16
CA GLY A 313 -9.29 -9.60 -1.21
C GLY A 313 -8.54 -8.28 -1.43
N MET A 314 -8.97 -7.19 -0.78
CA MET A 314 -8.32 -5.86 -0.89
C MET A 314 -7.29 -5.60 0.21
N GLU A 315 -7.09 -6.52 1.16
CA GLU A 315 -6.26 -6.30 2.36
C GLU A 315 -4.81 -6.00 2.03
N LYS A 316 -4.23 -6.71 1.05
CA LYS A 316 -2.84 -6.49 0.62
C LYS A 316 -2.69 -5.14 -0.10
N ILE A 317 -3.65 -4.76 -0.92
CA ILE A 317 -3.65 -3.48 -1.66
C ILE A 317 -3.80 -2.33 -0.66
N ARG A 318 -4.70 -2.48 0.31
CA ARG A 318 -4.86 -1.55 1.44
C ARG A 318 -3.55 -1.38 2.20
N TYR A 319 -2.81 -2.47 2.43
CA TYR A 319 -1.48 -2.37 3.05
C TYR A 319 -0.53 -1.56 2.16
N GLY A 320 -0.47 -1.86 0.86
CA GLY A 320 0.32 -1.11 -0.13
C GLY A 320 0.07 0.41 -0.10
N THR A 321 -1.21 0.83 -0.19
CA THR A 321 -1.60 2.25 -0.10
C THR A 321 -1.25 2.94 1.21
N LYS A 322 -1.04 2.20 2.30
CA LYS A 322 -0.59 2.77 3.60
C LYS A 322 0.92 2.88 3.69
N THR A 323 1.66 2.08 2.95
CA THR A 323 3.12 2.16 2.92
C THR A 323 3.55 3.39 2.09
N ASN A 324 4.65 4.03 2.48
CA ASN A 324 5.16 5.19 1.74
C ASN A 324 5.69 4.83 0.33
N ASN A 325 5.82 3.54 0.01
CA ASN A 325 6.45 3.08 -1.22
C ASN A 325 5.66 3.42 -2.50
N TRP A 326 4.37 3.68 -2.40
CA TRP A 326 3.53 4.05 -3.56
C TRP A 326 3.44 5.56 -3.78
N ARG A 327 3.86 6.37 -2.79
CA ARG A 327 3.76 7.83 -2.84
C ARG A 327 4.58 8.45 -3.96
N ASP A 328 5.76 7.90 -4.22
CA ASP A 328 6.67 8.36 -5.28
C ASP A 328 6.08 8.11 -6.68
N ASN A 329 5.08 7.23 -6.78
CA ASN A 329 4.36 6.90 -8.01
C ASN A 329 2.95 7.53 -8.06
N GLY A 330 2.69 8.55 -7.23
CA GLY A 330 1.44 9.31 -7.25
C GLY A 330 0.25 8.68 -6.52
N VAL A 331 0.40 7.51 -5.90
CA VAL A 331 -0.66 6.85 -5.13
C VAL A 331 -0.38 6.98 -3.63
N LYS A 332 -0.98 7.99 -3.00
CA LYS A 332 -0.83 8.29 -1.56
C LYS A 332 -1.99 7.73 -0.73
N THR A 333 -3.15 7.54 -1.34
CA THR A 333 -4.37 7.04 -0.70
C THR A 333 -5.06 5.97 -1.55
N TRP A 334 -6.03 5.27 -0.95
CA TRP A 334 -6.93 4.37 -1.69
C TRP A 334 -7.70 5.10 -2.80
N ASN A 335 -8.07 6.35 -2.57
CA ASN A 335 -8.80 7.14 -3.56
C ASN A 335 -7.92 7.51 -4.74
N ASP A 336 -6.64 7.79 -4.51
CA ASP A 336 -5.67 8.05 -5.59
C ASP A 336 -5.53 6.82 -6.50
N LEU A 337 -5.53 5.60 -5.93
CA LEU A 337 -5.54 4.36 -6.71
C LEU A 337 -6.81 4.23 -7.56
N LEU A 338 -7.98 4.57 -7.01
CA LEU A 338 -9.24 4.47 -7.73
C LEU A 338 -9.38 5.53 -8.82
N GLU A 339 -8.91 6.74 -8.56
CA GLU A 339 -8.81 7.79 -9.58
C GLU A 339 -7.87 7.36 -10.70
N LEU A 340 -6.73 6.74 -10.36
CA LEU A 340 -5.80 6.19 -11.33
C LEU A 340 -6.42 5.06 -12.18
N VAL A 341 -7.27 4.20 -11.60
CA VAL A 341 -7.87 3.05 -12.30
C VAL A 341 -9.12 3.43 -13.10
N PHE A 342 -9.99 4.25 -12.52
CA PHE A 342 -11.32 4.51 -13.05
C PHE A 342 -11.51 5.95 -13.57
N GLY A 343 -10.50 6.82 -13.43
CA GLY A 343 -10.64 8.26 -13.68
C GLY A 343 -11.47 9.01 -12.63
N GLU A 344 -11.93 8.31 -11.59
CA GLU A 344 -12.76 8.86 -10.53
C GLU A 344 -12.55 8.10 -9.21
N THR A 345 -12.41 8.83 -8.11
CA THR A 345 -12.23 8.26 -6.77
C THR A 345 -13.43 7.40 -6.33
N ASN A 346 -13.27 6.53 -5.31
CA ASN A 346 -14.46 6.09 -4.57
C ASN A 346 -14.98 7.31 -3.83
N LEU A 347 -15.90 8.02 -4.46
CA LEU A 347 -16.67 9.01 -3.78
C LEU A 347 -17.52 8.37 -2.69
N SER A 348 -17.37 7.17 -2.13
CA SER A 348 -18.18 6.83 -0.92
C SER A 348 -17.97 7.79 0.27
N GLN A 349 -16.95 8.68 0.22
CA GLN A 349 -16.83 9.87 1.08
C GLN A 349 -17.44 11.19 0.51
N GLY A 350 -17.94 11.20 -0.74
CA GLY A 350 -18.63 12.29 -1.45
C GLY A 350 -19.91 11.90 -2.24
N ILE A 351 -20.31 10.63 -2.28
CA ILE A 351 -21.49 10.05 -2.95
C ILE A 351 -22.71 10.59 -2.27
N TYR A 352 -22.60 10.92 -0.99
CA TYR A 352 -23.62 11.50 -0.13
C TYR A 352 -23.29 12.97 0.19
N THR A 353 -22.74 13.70 -0.78
CA THR A 353 -22.57 15.16 -0.70
C THR A 353 -23.39 15.84 -1.79
N GLY A 354 -23.83 17.07 -1.53
CA GLY A 354 -24.67 17.82 -2.46
C GLY A 354 -26.03 17.16 -2.69
N LYS A 355 -26.73 17.63 -3.73
CA LYS A 355 -28.10 17.19 -4.05
C LYS A 355 -28.15 15.76 -4.55
N ASN A 356 -27.31 15.42 -5.54
CA ASN A 356 -27.22 14.06 -6.08
C ASN A 356 -26.92 13.04 -4.98
N GLY A 357 -26.10 13.42 -4.00
CA GLY A 357 -25.81 12.51 -2.91
C GLY A 357 -26.93 12.33 -1.90
N LEU A 358 -27.73 13.36 -1.68
CA LEU A 358 -28.98 13.20 -0.94
C LEU A 358 -29.92 12.24 -1.68
N ASP A 359 -30.08 12.40 -3.00
CA ASP A 359 -30.94 11.54 -3.81
C ASP A 359 -30.49 10.07 -3.79
N ASN A 360 -29.18 9.82 -3.87
CA ASN A 360 -28.61 8.48 -3.71
C ASN A 360 -28.90 7.87 -2.33
N ALA A 361 -28.70 8.66 -1.25
CA ALA A 361 -29.01 8.20 0.10
C ALA A 361 -30.50 7.84 0.27
N ILE A 362 -31.39 8.63 -0.32
CA ILE A 362 -32.83 8.39 -0.31
C ILE A 362 -33.16 7.06 -1.00
N ASN A 363 -32.58 6.80 -2.16
CA ASN A 363 -32.82 5.57 -2.92
C ASN A 363 -32.30 4.33 -2.16
N GLU A 364 -31.11 4.41 -1.58
CA GLU A 364 -30.54 3.30 -0.80
C GLU A 364 -31.32 3.02 0.50
N PHE A 365 -31.86 4.06 1.14
CA PHE A 365 -32.78 3.88 2.27
C PHE A 365 -34.02 3.09 1.84
N LYS A 366 -34.64 3.44 0.71
CA LYS A 366 -35.82 2.75 0.18
C LYS A 366 -35.51 1.30 -0.15
N GLU A 367 -34.40 1.04 -0.84
CA GLU A 367 -33.97 -0.31 -1.20
C GLU A 367 -33.71 -1.18 0.03
N TYR A 368 -33.00 -0.64 1.03
CA TYR A 368 -32.76 -1.36 2.29
C TYR A 368 -34.06 -1.71 3.01
N TYR A 369 -35.01 -0.78 3.07
CA TYR A 369 -36.32 -1.03 3.68
C TYR A 369 -37.09 -2.11 2.93
N GLU A 370 -37.08 -2.08 1.60
CA GLU A 370 -37.75 -3.10 0.79
C GLU A 370 -37.21 -4.50 1.04
N ILE A 371 -35.88 -4.64 1.17
CA ILE A 371 -35.22 -5.92 1.41
C ILE A 371 -35.43 -6.41 2.85
N ASN A 372 -35.24 -5.53 3.83
CA ASN A 372 -35.15 -5.94 5.24
C ASN A 372 -36.46 -5.77 6.02
N LYS A 373 -37.45 -5.08 5.44
CA LYS A 373 -38.72 -4.71 6.08
C LYS A 373 -38.54 -4.05 7.45
N LYS A 374 -37.47 -3.27 7.61
CA LYS A 374 -37.15 -2.46 8.79
C LYS A 374 -36.41 -1.18 8.40
N TYR A 375 -36.55 -0.12 9.19
CA TYR A 375 -35.81 1.12 8.97
C TYR A 375 -34.29 0.92 9.19
N PRO A 376 -33.44 1.49 8.32
CA PRO A 376 -32.01 1.46 8.55
C PRO A 376 -31.63 2.23 9.81
N THR A 377 -30.62 1.73 10.52
CA THR A 377 -29.96 2.44 11.62
C THR A 377 -28.64 3.03 11.12
N SER A 378 -28.06 3.96 11.89
CA SER A 378 -26.74 4.53 11.57
C SER A 378 -25.61 3.48 11.48
N ARG A 379 -25.81 2.29 12.04
CA ARG A 379 -24.87 1.17 11.92
C ARG A 379 -25.04 0.39 10.62
N ASP A 380 -26.25 0.36 10.07
CA ASP A 380 -26.54 -0.34 8.82
C ASP A 380 -25.95 0.44 7.63
N MET A 381 -25.94 1.77 7.69
CA MET A 381 -25.40 2.63 6.61
C MET A 381 -24.46 3.72 7.16
N PRO A 382 -23.24 3.34 7.57
CA PRO A 382 -22.31 4.25 8.23
C PRO A 382 -21.88 5.44 7.35
N SER A 383 -21.82 5.27 6.02
CA SER A 383 -21.44 6.33 5.08
C SER A 383 -22.49 7.45 5.01
N ILE A 384 -23.77 7.07 4.92
CA ILE A 384 -24.89 8.03 4.97
C ILE A 384 -24.95 8.70 6.34
N SER A 385 -24.76 7.93 7.42
CA SER A 385 -24.77 8.48 8.78
C SER A 385 -23.68 9.51 8.99
N THR A 386 -22.49 9.26 8.45
CA THR A 386 -21.36 10.19 8.51
C THR A 386 -21.70 11.48 7.75
N SER A 387 -22.39 11.37 6.62
CA SER A 387 -22.80 12.52 5.80
C SER A 387 -23.86 13.38 6.47
N CYS A 388 -24.85 12.78 7.15
CA CYS A 388 -25.75 13.50 8.05
C CYS A 388 -24.97 14.24 9.16
N MET A 389 -24.08 13.55 9.86
CA MET A 389 -23.32 14.13 10.98
C MET A 389 -22.41 15.28 10.57
N ASN A 390 -21.82 15.20 9.38
CA ASN A 390 -20.97 16.26 8.83
C ASN A 390 -21.77 17.44 8.28
N GLY A 391 -23.11 17.37 8.27
CA GLY A 391 -23.98 18.47 7.86
C GLY A 391 -24.01 18.71 6.35
N TYR A 392 -23.60 17.74 5.52
CA TYR A 392 -23.52 17.90 4.07
C TYR A 392 -24.87 18.17 3.38
N TRP A 393 -25.98 17.91 4.07
CA TRP A 393 -27.33 18.12 3.56
C TRP A 393 -28.13 19.17 4.32
N LYS A 394 -27.46 19.97 5.16
CA LYS A 394 -28.13 21.02 5.93
C LYS A 394 -28.85 22.02 5.03
N GLN A 395 -28.25 22.35 3.87
CA GLN A 395 -28.86 23.22 2.86
C GLN A 395 -30.15 22.65 2.22
N PHE A 396 -30.41 21.35 2.38
CA PHE A 396 -31.62 20.68 1.90
C PHE A 396 -32.61 20.35 3.04
N GLY A 397 -32.39 20.91 4.24
CA GLY A 397 -33.24 20.69 5.41
C GLY A 397 -32.99 19.37 6.15
N ILE A 398 -31.86 18.71 5.91
CA ILE A 398 -31.49 17.45 6.57
C ILE A 398 -30.31 17.72 7.52
N GLU A 399 -30.59 17.91 8.80
CA GLU A 399 -29.58 18.22 9.83
C GLU A 399 -29.16 16.98 10.62
N SER A 400 -29.93 15.91 10.54
CA SER A 400 -29.74 14.70 11.32
C SER A 400 -30.17 13.44 10.55
N TRP A 401 -29.81 12.28 11.10
CA TRP A 401 -30.26 10.97 10.61
C TRP A 401 -31.79 10.84 10.62
N ASN A 402 -32.45 11.44 11.61
CA ASN A 402 -33.91 11.39 11.73
C ASN A 402 -34.59 12.27 10.68
N ASP A 403 -34.00 13.41 10.34
CA ASP A 403 -34.54 14.27 9.28
C ASP A 403 -34.47 13.54 7.92
N LEU A 404 -33.40 12.77 7.69
CA LEU A 404 -33.31 11.93 6.50
C LEU A 404 -34.36 10.82 6.50
N LEU A 405 -34.55 10.12 7.61
CA LEU A 405 -35.61 9.10 7.72
C LEU A 405 -36.99 9.70 7.45
N LEU A 406 -37.28 10.84 8.09
CA LEU A 406 -38.53 11.58 7.88
C LEU A 406 -38.69 11.96 6.41
N LYS A 407 -37.61 12.42 5.75
CA LYS A 407 -37.63 12.78 4.34
C LYS A 407 -37.91 11.60 3.41
N VAL A 408 -37.44 10.40 3.76
CA VAL A 408 -37.55 9.21 2.91
C VAL A 408 -38.89 8.50 3.09
N PHE A 409 -39.33 8.35 4.35
CA PHE A 409 -40.43 7.48 4.72
C PHE A 409 -41.66 8.23 5.25
N ASP A 410 -41.60 9.56 5.34
CA ASP A 410 -42.55 10.38 6.09
C ASP A 410 -42.74 9.89 7.55
N ASP A 411 -41.75 9.16 8.06
CA ASP A 411 -41.74 8.53 9.38
C ASP A 411 -40.31 8.50 9.92
N THR A 412 -40.16 8.51 11.24
CA THR A 412 -38.84 8.41 11.90
C THR A 412 -38.63 6.99 12.39
N ASN A 413 -37.39 6.50 12.53
CA ASN A 413 -37.14 5.20 13.14
C ASN A 413 -37.56 5.27 14.62
N ILE A 414 -38.80 4.86 14.83
CA ILE A 414 -39.68 5.29 15.91
C ILE A 414 -38.99 5.05 17.24
N GLU A 415 -38.41 3.88 17.54
CA GLU A 415 -37.85 3.61 18.89
C GLU A 415 -36.81 4.60 19.43
N LYS A 416 -36.08 5.34 18.56
CA LYS A 416 -35.17 6.44 18.97
C LYS A 416 -35.67 7.84 18.59
N GLY A 417 -36.75 7.95 17.81
CA GLY A 417 -37.31 9.17 17.25
C GLY A 417 -38.70 9.57 17.75
N ILE A 418 -39.49 8.67 18.39
CA ILE A 418 -40.94 8.85 18.71
C ILE A 418 -41.26 10.22 19.29
N TYR A 419 -40.36 10.70 20.12
CA TYR A 419 -40.57 11.81 21.03
C TYR A 419 -39.97 13.12 20.53
N HIS A 420 -39.76 13.32 19.23
CA HIS A 420 -39.34 14.62 18.69
C HIS A 420 -40.55 15.44 18.20
N GLY A 421 -40.41 16.77 18.18
CA GLY A 421 -41.46 17.66 17.67
C GLY A 421 -42.72 17.73 18.55
N LEU A 422 -43.82 18.26 18.00
CA LEU A 422 -45.08 18.44 18.72
C LEU A 422 -45.81 17.10 18.95
N GLU A 423 -45.85 16.26 17.92
CA GLU A 423 -46.46 14.93 18.02
C GLU A 423 -45.68 14.03 18.97
N GLY A 424 -44.35 14.10 18.97
CA GLY A 424 -43.54 13.39 19.96
C GLY A 424 -43.80 13.85 21.38
N PHE A 425 -43.96 15.16 21.59
CA PHE A 425 -44.35 15.71 22.88
C PHE A 425 -45.70 15.17 23.35
N LYS A 426 -46.72 15.15 22.49
CA LYS A 426 -48.04 14.55 22.78
C LYS A 426 -47.92 13.05 23.12
N LYS A 427 -47.17 12.27 22.32
CA LYS A 427 -46.94 10.85 22.58
C LYS A 427 -46.20 10.60 23.90
N SER A 428 -45.24 11.46 24.26
CA SER A 428 -44.58 11.40 25.56
C SER A 428 -45.57 11.60 26.70
N LYS A 429 -46.51 12.54 26.57
CA LYS A 429 -47.57 12.76 27.56
C LYS A 429 -48.43 11.52 27.74
N VAL A 430 -48.97 10.98 26.65
CA VAL A 430 -49.83 9.78 26.67
C VAL A 430 -49.12 8.61 27.36
N LYS A 431 -47.90 8.28 26.94
CA LYS A 431 -47.15 7.15 27.52
C LYS A 431 -46.81 7.34 29.01
N LEU A 432 -46.56 8.57 29.46
CA LEU A 432 -46.33 8.83 30.89
C LEU A 432 -47.62 8.63 31.71
N VAL A 433 -48.77 9.06 31.18
CA VAL A 433 -50.08 8.86 31.80
C VAL A 433 -50.43 7.37 31.85
N GLU A 434 -50.26 6.63 30.75
CA GLU A 434 -50.48 5.18 30.70
C GLU A 434 -49.60 4.43 31.73
N TYR A 435 -48.34 4.84 31.88
CA TYR A 435 -47.46 4.27 32.91
C TYR A 435 -48.00 4.52 34.32
N TYR A 436 -48.47 5.74 34.59
CA TYR A 436 -49.03 6.11 35.88
C TYR A 436 -50.31 5.32 36.17
N GLU A 437 -51.24 5.25 35.23
CA GLU A 437 -52.50 4.49 35.36
C GLU A 437 -52.24 3.00 35.59
N LYS A 438 -51.28 2.42 34.85
CA LYS A 438 -50.92 1.00 34.98
C LYS A 438 -50.27 0.65 36.30
N THR A 439 -49.46 1.56 36.89
CA THR A 439 -48.61 1.24 38.04
C THR A 439 -49.02 1.91 39.34
N GLY A 440 -49.88 2.93 39.28
CA GLY A 440 -50.21 3.83 40.38
C GLY A 440 -49.02 4.67 40.88
N LYS A 441 -47.91 4.76 40.11
CA LYS A 441 -46.67 5.40 40.53
C LYS A 441 -46.23 6.46 39.53
N ILE A 442 -45.74 7.60 40.04
CA ILE A 442 -45.18 8.66 39.20
C ILE A 442 -43.90 8.17 38.52
N PRO A 443 -43.78 8.26 37.19
CA PRO A 443 -42.65 7.70 36.46
C PRO A 443 -41.30 8.37 36.81
N SER A 444 -40.35 7.56 37.26
CA SER A 444 -38.94 7.95 37.46
C SER A 444 -38.18 8.00 36.14
N SER A 445 -37.23 8.95 36.04
CA SER A 445 -36.31 9.05 34.90
C SER A 445 -35.37 7.84 34.77
N THR A 446 -35.35 6.93 35.74
CA THR A 446 -34.56 5.70 35.73
C THR A 446 -35.29 4.51 35.10
N ILE A 447 -36.58 4.65 34.74
CA ILE A 447 -37.36 3.56 34.14
C ILE A 447 -36.90 3.35 32.69
N LYS A 448 -36.45 2.13 32.38
CA LYS A 448 -35.88 1.77 31.07
C LYS A 448 -36.85 2.04 29.91
N GLU A 449 -38.13 1.72 30.08
CA GLU A 449 -39.19 1.92 29.07
C GLU A 449 -39.48 3.40 28.72
N LEU A 450 -39.05 4.32 29.58
CA LEU A 450 -39.20 5.77 29.43
C LEU A 450 -37.90 6.49 29.07
N SER A 451 -36.80 5.74 28.91
CA SER A 451 -35.47 6.29 28.66
C SER A 451 -35.38 7.18 27.42
N SER A 452 -36.18 6.90 26.39
CA SER A 452 -36.26 7.72 25.18
C SER A 452 -36.89 9.09 25.45
N ILE A 453 -37.94 9.19 26.27
CA ILE A 453 -38.54 10.48 26.69
C ILE A 453 -37.52 11.28 27.51
N VAL A 454 -36.83 10.62 28.45
CA VAL A 454 -35.79 11.25 29.28
C VAL A 454 -34.66 11.82 28.41
N SER A 455 -34.24 11.08 27.39
CA SER A 455 -33.19 11.51 26.46
C SER A 455 -33.58 12.77 25.69
N VAL A 456 -34.82 12.84 25.21
CA VAL A 456 -35.34 14.02 24.49
C VAL A 456 -35.36 15.26 25.38
N ILE A 457 -35.83 15.12 26.62
CA ILE A 457 -35.85 16.22 27.60
C ILE A 457 -34.42 16.69 27.91
N LYS A 458 -33.49 15.77 28.17
CA LYS A 458 -32.07 16.10 28.44
C LYS A 458 -31.38 16.84 27.29
N ARG A 459 -31.82 16.61 26.05
CA ARG A 459 -31.30 17.29 24.85
C ARG A 459 -31.94 18.66 24.62
N GLY A 460 -32.88 19.10 25.47
CA GLY A 460 -33.57 20.39 25.33
C GLY A 460 -34.60 20.45 24.21
N ILE A 461 -34.99 19.30 23.63
CA ILE A 461 -35.93 19.28 22.50
C ILE A 461 -37.34 19.77 22.92
N TYR A 462 -37.70 19.60 24.20
CA TYR A 462 -38.97 20.07 24.75
C TYR A 462 -38.89 21.44 25.45
N SER A 463 -37.74 22.12 25.41
CA SER A 463 -37.59 23.44 26.04
C SER A 463 -38.58 24.47 25.48
N LYS A 464 -38.88 24.41 24.17
CA LYS A 464 -39.91 25.25 23.54
C LYS A 464 -41.35 25.01 24.03
N TYR A 465 -41.58 23.92 24.76
CA TYR A 465 -42.85 23.61 25.42
C TYR A 465 -42.80 23.82 26.94
N GLY A 466 -41.77 24.52 27.43
CA GLY A 466 -41.56 24.79 28.85
C GLY A 466 -41.05 23.60 29.66
N ILE A 467 -40.45 22.59 29.00
CA ILE A 467 -39.91 21.39 29.67
C ILE A 467 -38.39 21.33 29.46
N ASP A 468 -37.64 21.75 30.47
CA ASP A 468 -36.17 21.75 30.46
C ASP A 468 -35.59 20.55 31.23
N LYS A 469 -36.36 20.03 32.19
CA LYS A 469 -35.97 18.93 33.08
C LYS A 469 -37.10 17.92 33.20
N TRP A 470 -36.75 16.70 33.63
CA TRP A 470 -37.73 15.63 33.83
C TRP A 470 -38.87 16.04 34.76
N ASN A 471 -38.56 16.81 35.81
CA ASN A 471 -39.54 17.27 36.78
C ASN A 471 -40.56 18.22 36.18
N ASP A 472 -40.16 19.09 35.24
CA ASP A 472 -41.09 20.01 34.57
C ASP A 472 -42.16 19.21 33.80
N MET A 473 -41.75 18.09 33.17
CA MET A 473 -42.68 17.19 32.48
C MET A 473 -43.66 16.53 33.44
N LEU A 474 -43.19 16.13 34.63
CA LEU A 474 -44.03 15.54 35.65
C LEU A 474 -44.98 16.57 36.28
N GLU A 475 -44.50 17.78 36.52
CA GLU A 475 -45.30 18.88 37.05
C GLU A 475 -46.42 19.25 36.07
N LEU A 476 -46.10 19.31 34.78
CA LEU A 476 -47.07 19.55 33.71
C LEU A 476 -48.18 18.49 33.67
N LEU A 477 -47.85 17.22 33.87
CA LEU A 477 -48.80 16.11 33.70
C LEU A 477 -49.56 15.73 34.97
N PHE A 478 -48.85 15.71 36.09
CA PHE A 478 -49.35 15.15 37.34
C PHE A 478 -49.53 16.22 38.42
N ARG A 479 -49.13 17.48 38.17
CA ARG A 479 -49.07 18.57 39.16
C ARG A 479 -48.20 18.21 40.38
N THR A 480 -47.23 17.32 40.19
CA THR A 480 -46.28 16.88 41.21
C THR A 480 -44.94 16.53 40.56
N THR A 481 -43.85 16.63 41.33
CA THR A 481 -42.52 16.22 40.89
C THR A 481 -42.10 14.92 41.58
N ASN A 482 -41.15 14.16 41.01
CA ASN A 482 -40.72 12.88 41.59
C ASN A 482 -39.92 13.00 42.91
N HIS A 483 -39.93 14.17 43.52
CA HIS A 483 -39.30 14.38 44.80
C HIS A 483 -40.17 13.76 45.90
N VAL A 484 -39.74 12.60 46.38
CA VAL A 484 -40.06 12.04 47.72
C VAL A 484 -39.85 13.10 48.85
N VAL A 485 -39.21 14.23 48.53
CA VAL A 485 -39.00 15.39 49.38
C VAL A 485 -40.23 16.32 49.45
N GLN A 486 -41.09 16.38 48.42
CA GLN A 486 -42.31 17.20 48.47
C GLN A 486 -43.34 16.71 49.49
N LYS A 487 -43.29 15.41 49.84
CA LYS A 487 -44.06 14.84 50.96
C LYS A 487 -43.78 15.53 52.30
N TYR A 488 -42.62 16.18 52.43
CA TYR A 488 -42.13 16.79 53.65
C TYR A 488 -41.98 18.31 53.52
N VAL A 489 -42.86 18.98 52.76
CA VAL A 489 -42.85 20.45 52.59
C VAL A 489 -43.96 21.10 53.43
N GLY A 490 -43.67 22.25 54.02
CA GLY A 490 -44.62 23.00 54.82
C GLY A 490 -44.98 22.30 56.15
N LEU A 491 -46.01 22.81 56.82
CA LEU A 491 -46.43 22.34 58.14
C LEU A 491 -46.86 20.85 58.13
N ASP A 492 -47.63 20.44 57.13
CA ASP A 492 -48.13 19.06 57.05
C ASP A 492 -47.00 18.08 56.70
N GLY A 493 -46.07 18.50 55.86
CA GLY A 493 -44.85 17.75 55.61
C GLY A 493 -43.98 17.61 56.85
N LEU A 494 -43.86 18.66 57.67
CA LEU A 494 -43.18 18.58 58.96
C LEU A 494 -43.89 17.63 59.94
N ARG A 495 -45.23 17.70 60.03
CA ARG A 495 -46.04 16.79 60.87
C ARG A 495 -45.83 15.33 60.47
N LEU A 496 -45.84 15.05 59.17
CA LEU A 496 -45.63 13.71 58.62
C LEU A 496 -44.20 13.20 58.90
N ALA A 497 -43.19 14.06 58.75
CA ALA A 497 -41.81 13.75 59.13
C ALA A 497 -41.71 13.38 60.63
N LYS A 498 -42.31 14.19 61.51
CA LYS A 498 -42.32 13.93 62.96
C LYS A 498 -43.02 12.61 63.29
N HIS A 499 -44.17 12.35 62.66
CA HIS A 499 -44.93 11.11 62.84
C HIS A 499 -44.09 9.88 62.46
N GLU A 500 -43.44 9.88 61.30
CA GLU A 500 -42.62 8.76 60.85
C GLU A 500 -41.37 8.54 61.69
N ILE A 501 -40.74 9.63 62.18
CA ILE A 501 -39.62 9.55 63.12
C ILE A 501 -40.07 8.94 64.46
N ASN A 502 -41.24 9.35 64.98
CA ASN A 502 -41.81 8.79 66.20
C ASN A 502 -42.16 7.31 66.04
N ASN A 503 -42.76 6.94 64.92
CA ASN A 503 -43.07 5.54 64.62
C ASN A 503 -41.79 4.68 64.51
N TYR A 504 -40.73 5.21 63.90
CA TYR A 504 -39.44 4.51 63.90
C TYR A 504 -38.91 4.31 65.33
N TYR A 505 -39.01 5.35 66.17
CA TYR A 505 -38.54 5.29 67.55
C TYR A 505 -39.34 4.29 68.39
N SER A 506 -40.67 4.27 68.28
CA SER A 506 -41.52 3.33 69.03
C SER A 506 -41.20 1.88 68.70
N ILE A 507 -40.98 1.57 67.41
CA ILE A 507 -40.66 0.21 66.95
C ILE A 507 -39.25 -0.23 67.39
N ASN A 508 -38.26 0.66 67.28
CA ASN A 508 -36.85 0.27 67.43
C ASN A 508 -36.24 0.64 68.79
N ASN A 509 -36.99 1.37 69.62
CA ASN A 509 -36.53 2.00 70.86
C ASN A 509 -35.19 2.75 70.70
N LYS A 510 -34.96 3.34 69.52
CA LYS A 510 -33.73 4.00 69.10
C LYS A 510 -34.05 5.19 68.22
N ILE A 511 -33.41 6.34 68.48
CA ILE A 511 -33.52 7.53 67.63
C ILE A 511 -33.00 7.18 66.22
N PRO A 512 -33.73 7.51 65.13
CA PRO A 512 -33.26 7.22 63.77
C PRO A 512 -31.98 7.98 63.43
N THR A 513 -31.11 7.39 62.64
CA THR A 513 -29.93 8.03 62.03
C THR A 513 -30.20 8.35 60.57
N SER A 514 -29.40 9.27 60.02
CA SER A 514 -29.46 9.63 58.60
C SER A 514 -29.26 8.44 57.64
N ARG A 515 -28.73 7.33 58.14
CA ARG A 515 -28.47 6.10 57.38
C ARG A 515 -29.62 5.10 57.42
N ASN A 516 -30.59 5.24 58.33
CA ASN A 516 -31.67 4.26 58.47
C ASN A 516 -32.61 4.28 57.25
N LYS A 517 -33.01 3.09 56.77
CA LYS A 517 -33.91 2.91 55.64
C LYS A 517 -35.24 3.62 55.94
N GLY A 518 -35.75 4.42 55.00
CA GLY A 518 -36.93 5.26 55.18
C GLY A 518 -36.66 6.68 55.70
N MET A 519 -35.51 6.95 56.32
CA MET A 519 -35.21 8.28 56.89
C MET A 519 -34.50 9.22 55.90
N ARG A 520 -33.97 8.71 54.79
CA ARG A 520 -33.15 9.51 53.84
C ARG A 520 -33.90 10.72 53.28
N SER A 521 -35.18 10.57 52.92
CA SER A 521 -35.99 11.65 52.36
C SER A 521 -36.28 12.74 53.40
N ILE A 522 -36.54 12.35 54.65
CA ILE A 522 -36.76 13.27 55.77
C ILE A 522 -35.46 14.01 56.11
N VAL A 523 -34.34 13.30 56.12
CA VAL A 523 -33.01 13.88 56.37
C VAL A 523 -32.66 14.90 55.31
N PHE A 524 -32.90 14.58 54.04
CA PHE A 524 -32.69 15.52 52.94
C PHE A 524 -33.59 16.74 53.08
N ALA A 525 -34.87 16.55 53.43
CA ALA A 525 -35.78 17.67 53.68
C ALA A 525 -35.25 18.59 54.79
N ALA A 526 -34.83 18.00 55.92
CA ALA A 526 -34.25 18.71 57.06
C ALA A 526 -32.97 19.48 56.71
N GLN A 527 -32.05 18.85 55.97
CA GLN A 527 -30.74 19.41 55.66
C GLN A 527 -30.76 20.42 54.52
N SER A 528 -31.81 20.43 53.70
CA SER A 528 -31.93 21.41 52.61
C SER A 528 -32.02 22.85 53.11
N GLY A 529 -32.46 23.06 54.36
CA GLY A 529 -32.75 24.37 54.92
C GLY A 529 -33.78 25.16 54.12
N ARG A 530 -34.59 24.52 53.26
CA ARG A 530 -35.57 25.19 52.38
C ARG A 530 -37.01 24.82 52.65
N TYR A 531 -37.27 23.66 53.26
CA TYR A 531 -38.63 23.13 53.37
C TYR A 531 -39.34 23.46 54.70
N TRP A 532 -38.58 23.81 55.74
CA TRP A 532 -39.09 24.10 57.08
C TRP A 532 -38.45 25.34 57.71
N VAL A 533 -38.09 26.32 56.87
CA VAL A 533 -37.46 27.58 57.31
C VAL A 533 -38.35 28.30 58.32
N ASP A 534 -39.65 28.33 58.07
CA ASP A 534 -40.66 28.96 58.94
C ASP A 534 -40.79 28.28 60.32
N PHE A 535 -40.15 27.11 60.51
CA PHE A 535 -40.15 26.34 61.76
C PHE A 535 -38.77 26.26 62.40
N GLU A 536 -37.79 27.02 61.91
CA GLU A 536 -36.41 27.06 62.41
C GLU A 536 -35.70 25.68 62.38
N ILE A 537 -36.06 24.82 61.42
CA ILE A 537 -35.44 23.51 61.23
C ILE A 537 -34.56 23.56 59.98
N ASN A 538 -33.26 23.73 60.19
CA ASN A 538 -32.23 23.84 59.14
C ASN A 538 -31.32 22.60 59.07
N SER A 539 -31.48 21.67 60.01
CA SER A 539 -30.68 20.46 60.09
C SER A 539 -31.45 19.25 60.61
N TRP A 540 -30.93 18.07 60.31
CA TRP A 540 -31.44 16.81 60.86
C TRP A 540 -31.41 16.79 62.40
N ASN A 541 -30.41 17.42 63.03
CA ASN A 541 -30.31 17.45 64.48
C ASN A 541 -31.36 18.37 65.10
N GLU A 542 -31.64 19.53 64.50
CA GLU A 542 -32.72 20.42 64.95
C GLU A 542 -34.08 19.75 64.83
N LEU A 543 -34.34 19.02 63.72
CA LEU A 543 -35.56 18.23 63.59
C LEU A 543 -35.67 17.20 64.73
N LEU A 544 -34.59 16.45 65.02
CA LEU A 544 -34.59 15.48 66.11
C LEU A 544 -34.75 16.13 67.49
N ILE A 545 -34.17 17.30 67.72
CA ILE A 545 -34.32 18.07 68.96
C ILE A 545 -35.78 18.50 69.13
N SER A 546 -36.43 18.94 68.05
CA SER A 546 -37.85 19.33 68.05
C SER A 546 -38.83 18.18 68.35
N ILE A 547 -38.35 16.93 68.32
CA ILE A 547 -39.15 15.72 68.58
C ILE A 547 -38.80 15.11 69.94
N PHE A 548 -37.52 14.94 70.25
CA PHE A 548 -37.06 14.17 71.40
C PHE A 548 -36.48 15.02 72.54
N GLY A 549 -36.29 16.32 72.34
CA GLY A 549 -35.63 17.22 73.28
C GLY A 549 -34.10 17.15 73.22
N LEU A 550 -33.45 18.21 73.71
CA LEU A 550 -32.01 18.44 73.58
C LEU A 550 -31.16 17.37 74.28
N ASP A 551 -31.53 16.96 75.49
CA ASP A 551 -30.72 16.04 76.31
C ASP A 551 -30.64 14.63 75.71
N LYS A 552 -31.77 14.14 75.19
CA LYS A 552 -31.82 12.84 74.49
C LYS A 552 -30.97 12.86 73.22
N VAL A 553 -30.97 13.96 72.46
CA VAL A 553 -30.16 14.08 71.24
C VAL A 553 -28.67 14.28 71.55
N LYS A 554 -28.31 15.08 72.56
CA LYS A 554 -26.91 15.30 72.99
C LYS A 554 -26.23 14.01 73.45
N SER A 555 -26.92 13.19 74.25
CA SER A 555 -26.38 11.90 74.73
C SER A 555 -26.00 10.97 73.58
N ARG A 556 -26.80 10.95 72.51
CA ARG A 556 -26.52 10.23 71.27
C ARG A 556 -25.33 10.82 70.50
N ILE A 557 -25.23 12.14 70.35
CA ILE A 557 -24.11 12.78 69.64
C ILE A 557 -22.79 12.46 70.36
N LYS A 558 -22.78 12.49 71.70
CA LYS A 558 -21.60 12.16 72.53
C LYS A 558 -21.14 10.71 72.34
N ARG A 559 -22.06 9.75 72.20
CA ARG A 559 -21.76 8.32 71.92
C ARG A 559 -21.21 8.04 70.53
N ARG A 560 -21.26 9.00 69.58
CA ARG A 560 -20.70 8.86 68.23
C ARG A 560 -19.29 9.45 68.10
N ARG A 561 -18.87 10.31 69.04
CA ARG A 561 -17.53 10.93 69.08
C ARG A 561 -16.53 10.11 69.90
N LYS A 562 -17.03 9.21 70.75
CA LYS A 562 -16.27 8.05 71.23
C LYS A 562 -16.46 6.92 70.24
#